data_AF-A0A929ZUN0-F1
#
_entry.id   AF-A0A929ZUN0-F1
#
_cell.length_a   1.000
_cell.length_b   1.000
_cell.length_c   1.000
_cell.angle_alpha   90.00
_cell.angle_beta   90.00
_cell.angle_gamma   90.00
#
_symmetry.space_group_name_H-M   'P 1'
#
loop_
_entity.id
_entity.type
_entity.pdbx_description
1 polymer ?
#
loop_
_entity_poly.entity_id
_entity_poly.type
_entity_poly.pdbx_seq_one_letter_code
_entity_poly.pdbx_strand_id
1 'polypeptide(L)'
;LDPIEVALTYQRLLEEIGLTQDSLSQRVGKERSTITNSLRLLRLSPDVQQAVREGIISAGHGRAIISLEDVDNQQVLFKKIINEKLNVRQAEELAKKLKNPKQAAVPKELPHNLRKAEKSLADALAVKVEIKSSAKGNKGKIVLNFSNESELEKILSHFS
;
A
#
# COMPACT_ATOMS: atom_id res chain seq x y z
N LEU A 1 -22.97 -11.06 -1.37
CA LEU A 1 -22.29 -11.54 -0.15
C LEU A 1 -21.15 -10.59 0.14
N ASP A 2 -21.12 -10.05 1.34
CA ASP A 2 -19.98 -9.27 1.79
C ASP A 2 -18.78 -10.21 2.12
N PRO A 3 -17.54 -9.68 2.17
CA PRO A 3 -16.36 -10.52 2.42
C PRO A 3 -16.36 -11.26 3.77
N ILE A 4 -17.03 -10.72 4.80
CA ILE A 4 -17.16 -11.35 6.12
C ILE A 4 -18.16 -12.49 6.07
N GLU A 5 -19.30 -12.34 5.39
CA GLU A 5 -20.26 -13.42 5.15
C GLU A 5 -19.62 -14.62 4.41
N VAL A 6 -18.81 -14.34 3.39
CA VAL A 6 -18.08 -15.39 2.65
C VAL A 6 -17.13 -16.13 3.58
N ALA A 7 -16.39 -15.39 4.41
CA ALA A 7 -15.46 -15.97 5.36
C ALA A 7 -16.16 -16.85 6.41
N LEU A 8 -17.31 -16.41 6.95
CA LEU A 8 -18.14 -17.21 7.86
C LEU A 8 -18.66 -18.48 7.18
N THR A 9 -19.07 -18.38 5.93
CA THR A 9 -19.51 -19.55 5.14
C THR A 9 -18.37 -20.56 5.00
N TYR A 10 -17.16 -20.11 4.66
CA TYR A 10 -15.99 -20.97 4.61
C TYR A 10 -15.66 -21.59 5.98
N GLN A 11 -15.75 -20.82 7.06
CA GLN A 11 -15.50 -21.33 8.41
C GLN A 11 -16.46 -22.49 8.75
N ARG A 12 -17.77 -22.32 8.52
CA ARG A 12 -18.76 -23.38 8.75
C ARG A 12 -18.49 -24.63 7.93
N LEU A 13 -18.13 -24.48 6.66
CA LEU A 13 -17.79 -25.62 5.81
C LEU A 13 -16.56 -26.40 6.32
N LEU A 14 -15.61 -25.72 6.97
CA LEU A 14 -14.44 -26.37 7.56
C LEU A 14 -14.77 -27.01 8.91
N GLU A 15 -15.52 -26.32 9.78
CA GLU A 15 -15.78 -26.75 11.16
C GLU A 15 -16.95 -27.73 11.28
N GLU A 16 -18.07 -27.47 10.59
CA GLU A 16 -19.30 -28.27 10.72
C GLU A 16 -19.31 -29.46 9.76
N ILE A 17 -18.79 -29.29 8.55
CA ILE A 17 -18.75 -30.36 7.52
C ILE A 17 -17.41 -31.11 7.57
N GLY A 18 -16.41 -30.58 8.29
CA GLY A 18 -15.10 -31.22 8.43
C GLY A 18 -14.27 -31.19 7.14
N LEU A 19 -14.52 -30.25 6.23
CA LEU A 19 -13.70 -30.12 5.02
C LEU A 19 -12.30 -29.62 5.37
N THR A 20 -11.30 -30.08 4.61
CA THR A 20 -9.98 -29.44 4.62
C THR A 20 -9.99 -28.17 3.77
N GLN A 21 -9.04 -27.27 3.99
CA GLN A 21 -8.89 -26.09 3.12
C GLN A 21 -8.67 -26.46 1.65
N ASP A 22 -7.95 -27.55 1.38
CA ASP A 22 -7.68 -28.02 0.02
C ASP A 22 -8.94 -28.59 -0.63
N SER A 23 -9.74 -29.39 0.11
CA SER A 23 -11.03 -29.87 -0.39
C SER A 23 -12.02 -28.74 -0.63
N LEU A 24 -12.06 -27.75 0.26
CA LEU A 24 -12.89 -26.56 0.09
C LEU A 24 -12.47 -25.77 -1.15
N SER A 25 -11.17 -25.58 -1.36
CA SER A 25 -10.61 -24.83 -2.51
C SER A 25 -11.06 -25.43 -3.85
N GLN A 26 -11.00 -26.77 -3.97
CA GLN A 26 -11.48 -27.48 -5.15
C GLN A 26 -13.00 -27.31 -5.33
N ARG A 27 -13.77 -27.43 -4.24
CA ARG A 27 -15.24 -27.36 -4.30
C ARG A 27 -15.78 -25.98 -4.67
N VAL A 28 -15.12 -24.91 -4.23
CA VAL A 28 -15.53 -23.53 -4.55
C VAL A 28 -14.80 -22.93 -5.75
N GLY A 29 -13.88 -23.67 -6.37
CA GLY A 29 -13.08 -23.20 -7.51
C GLY A 29 -12.23 -21.97 -7.20
N LYS A 30 -11.66 -21.91 -5.98
CA LYS A 30 -10.82 -20.80 -5.53
C LYS A 30 -9.47 -21.33 -5.06
N GLU A 31 -8.45 -20.49 -5.19
CA GLU A 31 -7.14 -20.77 -4.61
C GLU A 31 -7.25 -20.94 -3.08
N ARG A 32 -6.51 -21.89 -2.52
CA ARG A 32 -6.42 -22.09 -1.06
C ARG A 32 -6.04 -20.80 -0.34
N SER A 33 -5.13 -20.01 -0.92
CA SER A 33 -4.71 -18.71 -0.40
C SER A 33 -5.87 -17.71 -0.28
N THR A 34 -6.86 -17.78 -1.18
CA THR A 34 -8.07 -16.93 -1.14
C THR A 34 -8.96 -17.29 0.04
N ILE A 35 -9.14 -18.59 0.31
CA ILE A 35 -9.87 -19.09 1.46
C ILE A 35 -9.19 -18.65 2.75
N THR A 36 -7.88 -18.90 2.88
CA THR A 36 -7.10 -18.50 4.05
C THR A 36 -7.19 -17.00 4.30
N ASN A 37 -7.08 -16.18 3.26
CA ASN A 37 -7.19 -14.73 3.37
C ASN A 37 -8.59 -14.28 3.81
N SER A 38 -9.64 -14.95 3.36
CA SER A 38 -11.02 -14.66 3.78
C SER A 38 -11.20 -14.99 5.26
N LEU A 39 -10.77 -16.19 5.68
CA LEU A 39 -10.84 -16.62 7.09
C LEU A 39 -10.06 -15.70 8.03
N ARG A 40 -8.93 -15.15 7.59
CA ARG A 40 -8.15 -14.18 8.38
C ARG A 40 -8.94 -12.92 8.72
N LEU A 41 -9.91 -12.51 7.90
CA LEU A 41 -10.73 -11.33 8.19
C LEU A 41 -11.58 -11.50 9.44
N LEU A 42 -11.94 -12.74 9.80
CA LEU A 42 -12.70 -13.04 11.03
C LEU A 42 -11.90 -12.81 12.31
N ARG A 43 -10.58 -12.64 12.21
CA ARG A 43 -9.68 -12.34 13.34
C ARG A 43 -9.53 -10.84 13.61
N LEU A 44 -10.09 -9.98 12.76
CA LEU A 44 -10.08 -8.54 12.95
C LEU A 44 -11.01 -8.13 14.10
N SER A 45 -10.80 -6.94 14.67
CA SER A 45 -11.73 -6.38 15.64
C SER A 45 -13.12 -6.15 15.05
N PRO A 46 -14.19 -6.17 15.87
CA PRO A 46 -15.57 -5.99 15.41
C PRO A 46 -15.75 -4.74 14.53
N ASP A 47 -15.15 -3.62 14.92
CA ASP A 47 -15.24 -2.35 14.19
C ASP A 47 -14.68 -2.46 12.77
N VAL A 48 -13.55 -3.15 12.60
CA VAL A 48 -12.91 -3.33 11.28
C VAL A 48 -13.73 -4.31 10.44
N GLN A 49 -14.26 -5.39 11.04
CA GLN A 49 -15.15 -6.31 10.34
C GLN A 49 -16.41 -5.60 9.84
N GLN A 50 -17.01 -4.75 10.68
CA GLN A 50 -18.19 -3.96 10.31
C GLN A 50 -17.88 -2.99 9.17
N ALA A 51 -16.74 -2.30 9.23
CA ALA A 51 -16.31 -1.40 8.15
C ALA A 51 -16.06 -2.14 6.81
N VAL A 52 -15.60 -3.40 6.86
CA VAL A 52 -15.49 -4.25 5.66
C VAL A 52 -16.86 -4.68 5.14
N ARG A 53 -17.78 -5.05 6.03
CA ARG A 53 -19.15 -5.44 5.69
C ARG A 53 -19.92 -4.30 5.01
N GLU A 54 -19.80 -3.09 5.56
CA GLU A 54 -20.43 -1.88 5.03
C GLU A 54 -19.75 -1.34 3.76
N GLY A 55 -18.59 -1.91 3.38
CA GLY A 55 -17.84 -1.49 2.20
C GLY A 55 -17.09 -0.16 2.38
N ILE A 56 -17.03 0.39 3.59
CA ILE A 56 -16.22 1.58 3.93
C ILE A 56 -14.75 1.31 3.61
N ILE A 57 -14.29 0.09 3.89
CA ILE A 57 -12.97 -0.39 3.48
C ILE A 57 -13.10 -1.74 2.76
N SER A 58 -12.27 -1.97 1.74
CA SER A 58 -12.23 -3.28 1.07
C SER A 58 -11.58 -4.38 1.92
N ALA A 59 -11.83 -5.65 1.58
CA ALA A 59 -11.12 -6.80 2.14
C ALA A 59 -9.59 -6.71 1.99
N GLY A 60 -9.09 -5.98 0.98
CA GLY A 60 -7.66 -5.67 0.84
C GLY A 60 -7.11 -4.86 2.02
N HIS A 61 -7.85 -3.84 2.46
CA HIS A 61 -7.50 -3.06 3.64
C HIS A 61 -7.54 -3.92 4.91
N GLY A 62 -8.58 -4.74 5.08
CA GLY A 62 -8.67 -5.68 6.20
C GLY A 62 -7.45 -6.63 6.27
N ARG A 63 -6.98 -7.11 5.11
CA ARG A 63 -5.76 -7.93 5.02
C ARG A 63 -4.49 -7.17 5.39
N ALA A 64 -4.38 -5.89 5.02
CA ALA A 64 -3.26 -5.05 5.44
C ALA A 64 -3.27 -4.84 6.97
N ILE A 65 -4.44 -4.60 7.56
CA ILE A 65 -4.61 -4.43 9.01
C ILE A 65 -4.20 -5.71 9.75
N ILE A 66 -4.78 -6.86 9.42
CA ILE A 66 -4.48 -8.15 10.09
C ILE A 66 -3.06 -8.69 9.81
N SER A 67 -2.24 -7.96 9.05
CA SER A 67 -0.81 -8.29 8.87
C SER A 67 0.06 -7.80 10.03
N LEU A 68 -0.46 -6.84 10.81
CA LEU A 68 0.12 -6.31 12.04
C LEU A 68 -0.23 -7.23 13.21
N GLU A 69 0.76 -7.59 14.03
CA GLU A 69 0.56 -8.48 15.17
C GLU A 69 0.04 -7.74 16.40
N ASP A 70 0.42 -6.48 16.55
CA ASP A 70 0.00 -5.60 17.63
C ASP A 70 -1.34 -4.91 17.33
N VAL A 71 -2.28 -5.01 18.27
CA VAL A 71 -3.64 -4.48 18.18
C VAL A 71 -3.65 -2.96 18.13
N ASP A 72 -2.74 -2.28 18.84
CA ASP A 72 -2.67 -0.82 18.82
C ASP A 72 -2.27 -0.32 17.43
N ASN A 73 -1.27 -0.97 16.83
CA ASN A 73 -0.87 -0.69 15.46
C ASN A 73 -1.98 -0.98 14.43
N GLN A 74 -2.79 -2.04 14.63
CA GLN A 74 -3.96 -2.32 13.78
C GLN A 74 -4.96 -1.15 13.83
N GLN A 75 -5.25 -0.64 15.02
CA GLN A 75 -6.18 0.48 15.23
C GLN A 75 -5.66 1.79 14.63
N VAL A 76 -4.37 2.07 14.78
CA VAL A 76 -3.72 3.23 14.16
C VAL A 76 -3.85 3.16 12.64
N LEU A 77 -3.54 2.01 12.04
CA LEU A 77 -3.64 1.83 10.59
C LEU A 77 -5.10 1.96 10.12
N PHE A 78 -6.06 1.36 10.82
CA PHE A 78 -7.47 1.46 10.49
C PHE A 78 -7.98 2.91 10.47
N LYS A 79 -7.68 3.68 11.52
CA LYS A 79 -8.05 5.11 11.59
C LYS A 79 -7.43 5.92 10.45
N LYS A 80 -6.16 5.66 10.11
CA LYS A 80 -5.49 6.32 8.98
C LYS A 80 -6.13 5.97 7.63
N ILE A 81 -6.49 4.71 7.41
CA ILE A 81 -7.16 4.28 6.17
C ILE A 81 -8.45 5.07 5.97
N ILE A 82 -9.26 5.24 7.02
CA ILE A 82 -10.52 5.97 6.95
C ILE A 82 -10.27 7.47 6.76
N ASN A 83 -9.45 8.09 7.62
CA ASN A 83 -9.26 9.53 7.64
C ASN A 83 -8.56 10.06 6.37
N GLU A 84 -7.55 9.33 5.89
CA GLU A 84 -6.74 9.72 4.73
C GLU A 84 -7.24 9.08 3.42
N LYS A 85 -8.32 8.28 3.48
CA LYS A 85 -8.90 7.54 2.34
C LYS A 85 -7.83 6.78 1.54
N LEU A 86 -6.97 6.06 2.26
CA LEU A 86 -5.86 5.34 1.66
C LEU A 86 -6.36 4.27 0.70
N ASN A 87 -5.64 4.06 -0.40
CA ASN A 87 -5.84 2.87 -1.22
C ASN A 87 -5.12 1.65 -0.61
N VAL A 88 -5.47 0.45 -1.08
CA VAL A 88 -4.96 -0.82 -0.54
C VAL A 88 -3.43 -0.87 -0.57
N ARG A 89 -2.79 -0.36 -1.62
CA ARG A 89 -1.32 -0.37 -1.73
C ARG A 89 -0.67 0.54 -0.67
N GLN A 90 -1.24 1.74 -0.47
CA GLN A 90 -0.78 2.66 0.57
C GLN A 90 -0.96 2.06 1.97
N ALA A 91 -2.09 1.39 2.21
CA ALA A 91 -2.34 0.69 3.47
C ALA A 91 -1.34 -0.44 3.72
N GLU A 92 -1.03 -1.26 2.70
CA GLU A 92 0.00 -2.31 2.78
C GLU A 92 1.40 -1.74 3.05
N GLU A 93 1.77 -0.64 2.40
CA GLU A 93 3.05 0.04 2.65
C GLU A 93 3.14 0.58 4.08
N LEU A 94 2.06 1.19 4.57
CA LEU A 94 2.00 1.70 5.94
C LEU A 94 2.04 0.56 6.96
N ALA A 95 1.34 -0.55 6.71
CA ALA A 95 1.41 -1.76 7.53
C ALA A 95 2.85 -2.29 7.59
N LYS A 96 3.58 -2.34 6.47
CA LYS A 96 5.00 -2.75 6.46
C LYS A 96 5.88 -1.82 7.31
N LYS A 97 5.65 -0.50 7.23
CA LYS A 97 6.38 0.49 8.04
C LYS A 97 6.12 0.32 9.53
N LEU A 98 4.87 0.07 9.93
CA LEU A 98 4.50 -0.17 11.33
C LEU A 98 5.04 -1.51 11.84
N LYS A 99 5.05 -2.56 11.00
CA LYS A 99 5.59 -3.89 11.36
C LYS A 99 7.10 -3.88 11.60
N ASN A 100 7.84 -3.14 10.79
CA ASN A 100 9.30 -3.03 10.88
C ASN A 100 9.73 -1.55 10.87
N PRO A 101 9.70 -0.86 12.02
CA PRO A 101 10.15 0.53 12.10
C PRO A 101 11.63 0.69 11.71
N LYS A 102 12.45 -0.37 11.86
CA LYS A 102 13.86 -0.38 11.43
C LYS A 102 14.08 -0.51 9.90
N GLN A 103 13.05 -0.87 9.13
CA GLN A 103 13.11 -0.84 7.66
C GLN A 103 12.57 0.47 7.08
N ALA A 104 12.12 1.40 7.92
CA ALA A 104 11.67 2.73 7.54
C ALA A 104 12.84 3.74 7.47
N ALA A 105 13.94 3.37 6.84
CA ALA A 105 14.99 4.30 6.41
C ALA A 105 15.90 3.66 5.36
N VAL A 106 15.31 3.22 4.24
CA VAL A 106 16.01 3.38 2.98
C VAL A 106 15.02 4.11 2.07
N PRO A 107 15.08 5.45 1.97
CA PRO A 107 14.63 6.04 0.70
C PRO A 107 15.41 5.27 -0.34
N LYS A 108 14.75 4.58 -1.30
CA LYS A 108 15.43 3.94 -2.43
C LYS A 108 16.46 4.95 -2.91
N GLU A 109 17.73 4.73 -2.57
CA GLU A 109 18.75 5.69 -2.91
C GLU A 109 18.73 5.69 -4.42
N LEU A 110 18.36 6.83 -5.00
CA LEU A 110 18.61 7.09 -6.40
C LEU A 110 20.05 6.62 -6.65
N PRO A 111 20.30 5.70 -7.60
CA PRO A 111 21.65 5.26 -7.92
C PRO A 111 22.55 6.49 -7.95
N HIS A 112 23.74 6.42 -7.36
CA HIS A 112 24.62 7.57 -7.12
C HIS A 112 24.78 8.52 -8.33
N ASN A 113 24.65 7.98 -9.54
CA ASN A 113 24.64 8.70 -10.82
C ASN A 113 23.45 9.68 -10.98
N LEU A 114 22.26 9.31 -10.51
CA LEU A 114 21.04 10.13 -10.59
C LEU A 114 21.00 11.23 -9.52
N ARG A 115 21.57 11.01 -8.32
CA ARG A 115 21.74 12.08 -7.31
C ARG A 115 22.70 13.17 -7.79
N LYS A 116 23.79 12.77 -8.47
CA LYS A 116 24.70 13.73 -9.12
C LYS A 116 23.98 14.53 -10.19
N ALA A 117 23.20 13.86 -11.05
CA ALA A 117 22.40 14.54 -12.07
C ALA A 117 21.37 15.51 -11.46
N GLU A 118 20.68 15.11 -10.39
CA GLU A 118 19.74 15.97 -9.66
C GLU A 118 20.42 17.22 -9.10
N LYS A 119 21.58 17.04 -8.46
CA LYS A 119 22.35 18.16 -7.88
C LYS A 119 22.90 19.08 -8.97
N SER A 120 23.48 18.54 -10.03
CA SER A 120 23.99 19.35 -11.15
C SER A 120 22.87 20.12 -11.87
N LEU A 121 21.68 19.52 -12.03
CA LEU A 121 20.53 20.22 -12.61
C LEU A 121 19.97 21.28 -11.66
N ALA A 122 19.93 21.01 -10.36
CA ALA A 122 19.51 22.00 -9.36
C ALA A 122 20.47 23.19 -9.29
N ASP A 123 21.78 22.93 -9.33
CA ASP A 123 22.81 23.96 -9.34
C ASP A 123 22.78 24.79 -10.65
N ALA A 124 22.56 24.14 -11.80
CA ALA A 124 22.51 24.82 -13.10
C ALA A 124 21.23 25.64 -13.32
N LEU A 125 20.08 25.15 -12.86
CA LEU A 125 18.79 25.79 -13.09
C LEU A 125 18.34 26.69 -11.92
N ALA A 126 19.07 26.68 -10.79
CA ALA A 126 18.75 27.39 -9.56
C ALA A 126 17.33 27.16 -9.02
N VAL A 127 16.73 26.00 -9.34
CA VAL A 127 15.38 25.61 -8.94
C VAL A 127 15.37 24.22 -8.32
N LYS A 128 14.29 23.91 -7.58
CA LYS A 128 14.13 22.60 -6.96
C LYS A 128 13.78 21.55 -8.02
N VAL A 129 14.77 20.73 -8.36
CA VAL A 129 14.66 19.59 -9.27
C VAL A 129 14.36 18.33 -8.46
N GLU A 130 13.33 17.57 -8.83
CA GLU A 130 13.09 16.22 -8.34
C GLU A 130 13.22 15.22 -9.48
N ILE A 131 14.13 14.25 -9.35
CA ILE A 131 14.25 13.15 -10.31
C ILE A 131 13.55 11.90 -9.78
N LYS A 132 12.46 11.50 -10.44
CA LYS A 132 11.73 10.26 -10.14
C LYS A 132 12.11 9.19 -11.14
N SER A 133 12.85 8.16 -10.70
CA SER A 133 13.22 7.02 -11.54
C SER A 133 12.28 5.82 -11.34
N SER A 134 11.93 5.14 -12.43
CA SER A 134 11.22 3.87 -12.37
C SER A 134 12.19 2.74 -12.00
N ALA A 135 11.72 1.78 -11.19
CA ALA A 135 12.54 0.73 -10.56
C ALA A 135 13.35 -0.18 -11.51
N LYS A 136 13.24 -0.02 -12.84
CA LYS A 136 14.01 -0.74 -13.87
C LYS A 136 15.09 0.11 -14.57
N GLY A 137 15.44 1.29 -14.04
CA GLY A 137 16.65 2.03 -14.43
C GLY A 137 16.62 2.79 -15.76
N ASN A 138 15.78 2.40 -16.73
CA ASN A 138 15.81 2.97 -18.09
C ASN A 138 14.77 4.06 -18.37
N LYS A 139 13.89 4.41 -17.43
CA LYS A 139 12.88 5.46 -17.59
C LYS A 139 12.78 6.30 -16.33
N GLY A 140 12.85 7.61 -16.49
CA GLY A 140 12.74 8.58 -15.39
C GLY A 140 11.85 9.76 -15.79
N LYS A 141 11.35 10.46 -14.78
CA LYS A 141 10.64 11.73 -14.92
C LYS A 141 11.41 12.77 -14.12
N ILE A 142 11.74 13.88 -14.76
CA ILE A 142 12.28 15.07 -14.09
C ILE A 142 11.09 15.98 -13.81
N VAL A 143 10.94 16.41 -12.57
CA VAL A 143 9.92 17.36 -12.14
C VAL A 143 10.65 18.63 -11.69
N LEU A 144 10.37 19.73 -12.37
CA LEU A 144 10.91 21.05 -12.04
C LEU A 144 9.80 21.85 -11.38
N ASN A 145 9.99 22.23 -10.12
CA ASN A 145 9.05 23.11 -9.43
C ASN A 145 9.58 24.55 -9.53
N PHE A 146 8.78 25.44 -10.12
CA PHE A 146 9.03 26.88 -10.17
C PHE A 146 7.97 27.59 -9.33
N SER A 147 8.37 28.65 -8.66
CA SER A 147 7.49 29.44 -7.78
C SER A 147 6.76 30.52 -8.59
N ASN A 148 7.46 31.14 -9.54
CA ASN A 148 6.98 32.32 -10.29
C ASN A 148 7.29 32.19 -11.79
N GLU A 149 6.60 32.97 -12.62
CA GLU A 149 6.77 32.99 -14.09
C GLU A 149 8.20 33.34 -14.51
N SER A 150 8.87 34.24 -13.79
CA SER A 150 10.29 34.57 -14.05
C SER A 150 11.25 33.40 -13.79
N GLU A 151 10.91 32.43 -12.92
CA GLU A 151 11.70 31.21 -12.74
C GLU A 151 11.48 30.23 -13.89
N LEU A 152 10.25 30.15 -14.40
CA LEU A 152 9.94 29.36 -15.60
C LEU A 152 10.70 29.88 -16.83
N GLU A 153 10.74 31.20 -17.04
CA GLU A 153 11.51 31.81 -18.13
C GLU A 153 13.01 31.51 -18.02
N LYS A 154 13.58 31.58 -16.80
CA LYS A 154 14.97 31.21 -16.55
C LYS A 154 15.22 29.74 -16.90
N ILE A 155 14.36 28.82 -16.46
CA ILE A 155 14.46 27.39 -16.80
C ILE A 155 14.46 27.22 -18.33
N LEU A 156 13.50 27.84 -19.03
CA LEU A 156 13.37 27.73 -20.48
C LEU A 156 14.58 28.29 -21.24
N SER A 157 15.20 29.35 -20.73
CA SER A 157 16.40 29.96 -21.32
C SER A 157 17.62 29.02 -21.34
N HIS A 158 17.68 28.04 -20.45
CA HIS A 158 18.76 27.04 -20.41
C HIS A 158 18.57 25.88 -21.40
N PHE A 159 17.40 25.76 -22.04
CA PHE A 159 17.10 24.73 -23.05
C PHE A 159 17.00 25.29 -24.48
N SER A 160 17.18 26.60 -24.64
CA SER A 160 17.20 27.31 -25.93
C SER A 160 18.62 27.45 -26.46
#